data_AF-A0AAE3N1W9-F1
#
_entry.id   AF-A0AAE3N1W9-F1
#
_cell.length_a   1.000
_cell.length_b   1.000
_cell.length_c   1.000
_cell.angle_alpha   90.00
_cell.angle_beta   90.00
_cell.angle_gamma   90.00
#
_symmetry.space_group_name_H-M   'P 1'
#
loop_
_entity.id
_entity.type
_entity.pdbx_description
1 polymer ?
#
loop_
_entity_poly.entity_id
_entity_poly.type
_entity_poly.pdbx_seq_one_letter_code
_entity_poly.pdbx_strand_id
1 'polypeptide(L)'
;MSEICPPEKTLFVTTDPELLRAAGKENGIVVGDCNRNEPLETAKTFLQCAKIVFLHRPKVIISTGAAPGLLCLALGKFIGAKRIWIDSFANVEQLSLSGQMAKYVADIWLTQWEHLSRPEGPRYIGELL
;
A
#
# COMPACT_ATOMS: atom_id res chain seq x y z
N MET A 1 -13.72 13.72 -5.19
CA MET A 1 -12.61 13.02 -4.50
C MET A 1 -12.36 13.55 -3.08
N SER A 2 -12.49 14.85 -2.84
CA SER A 2 -12.27 15.51 -1.53
C SER A 2 -13.24 15.07 -0.41
N GLU A 3 -14.45 14.62 -0.74
CA GLU A 3 -15.43 14.15 0.25
C GLU A 3 -15.17 12.70 0.74
N ILE A 4 -14.46 11.88 -0.05
CA ILE A 4 -14.25 10.46 0.25
C ILE A 4 -13.10 10.27 1.24
N CYS A 5 -12.09 11.14 1.20
CA CYS A 5 -10.97 11.15 2.13
C CYS A 5 -10.49 12.60 2.29
N PRO A 6 -10.99 13.36 3.27
CA PRO A 6 -10.55 14.73 3.46
C PRO A 6 -9.03 14.74 3.72
N PRO A 7 -8.27 15.62 3.05
CA PRO A 7 -6.81 15.61 3.14
C PRO A 7 -6.31 15.81 4.57
N GLU A 8 -7.06 16.53 5.42
CA GLU A 8 -6.75 16.68 6.84
C GLU A 8 -6.83 15.38 7.68
N LYS A 9 -7.45 14.31 7.16
CA LYS A 9 -7.56 13.00 7.83
C LYS A 9 -6.76 11.90 7.15
N THR A 10 -5.86 12.26 6.24
CA THR A 10 -5.04 11.31 5.48
C THR A 10 -3.62 11.28 6.02
N LEU A 11 -3.15 10.09 6.42
CA LEU A 11 -1.76 9.84 6.78
C LEU A 11 -1.03 9.21 5.60
N PHE A 12 0.06 9.84 5.16
CA PHE A 12 0.93 9.29 4.11
C PHE A 12 2.07 8.49 4.75
N VAL A 13 2.35 7.32 4.19
CA VAL A 13 3.47 6.47 4.61
C VAL A 13 4.27 6.10 3.38
N THR A 14 5.59 6.26 3.43
CA THR A 14 6.49 6.00 2.30
C THR A 14 7.84 5.48 2.80
N THR A 15 8.61 4.88 1.90
CA THR A 15 10.02 4.53 2.13
C THR A 15 10.96 5.67 1.73
N ASP A 16 10.48 6.62 0.91
CA ASP A 16 11.28 7.72 0.36
C ASP A 16 10.82 9.08 0.93
N PRO A 17 11.64 9.77 1.75
CA PRO A 17 11.33 11.09 2.29
C PRO A 17 11.15 12.17 1.20
N GLU A 18 11.82 12.06 0.05
CA GLU A 18 11.70 13.07 -1.02
C GLU A 18 10.31 13.05 -1.65
N LEU A 19 9.61 11.91 -1.67
CA LEU A 19 8.22 11.84 -2.12
C LEU A 19 7.28 12.64 -1.24
N LEU A 20 7.46 12.64 0.08
CA LEU A 20 6.66 13.48 0.99
C LEU A 20 6.92 14.95 0.74
N ARG A 21 8.19 15.32 0.57
CA ARG A 21 8.61 16.69 0.31
C ARG A 21 8.06 17.19 -1.02
N ALA A 22 8.20 16.43 -2.10
CA ALA A 22 7.67 16.75 -3.42
C ALA A 22 6.13 16.88 -3.42
N ALA A 23 5.45 16.07 -2.61
CA ALA A 23 4.00 16.10 -2.47
C ALA A 23 3.49 17.15 -1.45
N GLY A 24 4.38 17.91 -0.80
CA GLY A 24 4.03 18.87 0.25
C GLY A 24 3.33 18.24 1.46
N LYS A 25 3.72 17.01 1.83
CA LYS A 25 3.12 16.22 2.92
C LYS A 25 4.02 16.18 4.16
N GLU A 26 4.03 17.29 4.88
CA GLU A 26 4.88 17.48 6.08
C GLU A 26 4.58 16.49 7.22
N ASN A 27 3.34 16.00 7.32
CA ASN A 27 2.90 15.05 8.35
C ASN A 27 3.01 13.57 7.94
N GLY A 28 3.70 13.27 6.84
CA GLY A 28 3.93 11.89 6.41
C GLY A 28 4.93 11.15 7.30
N ILE A 29 4.81 9.81 7.35
CA ILE A 29 5.73 8.95 8.09
C ILE A 29 6.63 8.20 7.10
N VAL A 30 7.93 8.21 7.36
CA VAL A 30 8.90 7.41 6.62
C VAL A 30 9.13 6.09 7.35
N VAL A 31 9.03 4.98 6.65
CA VAL A 31 9.34 3.62 7.13
C VAL A 31 10.55 3.06 6.39
N GLY A 32 11.19 2.04 6.95
CA GLY A 32 12.25 1.33 6.24
C GLY A 32 11.72 0.65 4.97
N ASP A 33 12.55 0.58 3.94
CA ASP A 33 12.31 -0.35 2.84
C ASP A 33 12.70 -1.76 3.29
N CYS A 34 12.01 -2.76 2.78
CA CYS A 34 12.35 -4.15 3.07
C CYS A 34 12.07 -5.05 1.89
N ASN A 35 12.89 -6.08 1.77
CA ASN A 35 12.73 -7.13 0.77
C ASN A 35 12.94 -8.51 1.41
N ARG A 36 12.53 -9.56 0.69
CA ARG A 36 12.56 -10.95 1.17
C ARG A 36 13.95 -11.47 1.59
N ASN A 37 15.03 -10.82 1.16
CA ASN A 37 16.40 -11.24 1.46
C ASN A 37 16.94 -10.60 2.74
N GLU A 38 16.21 -9.66 3.35
CA GLU A 38 16.64 -8.87 4.51
C GLU A 38 15.69 -9.08 5.69
N PRO A 39 15.83 -10.19 6.44
CA PRO A 39 14.88 -10.54 7.50
C PRO A 39 14.88 -9.55 8.67
N LEU A 40 16.04 -8.96 8.99
CA LEU A 40 16.14 -7.97 10.07
C LEU A 40 15.42 -6.66 9.71
N GLU A 41 15.68 -6.12 8.52
CA GLU A 41 14.99 -4.93 8.03
C GLU A 41 13.50 -5.20 7.84
N THR A 42 13.13 -6.39 7.35
CA THR A 42 11.72 -6.82 7.29
C THR A 42 11.06 -6.81 8.66
N ALA A 43 11.71 -7.35 9.70
CA ALA A 43 11.17 -7.34 11.06
C ALA A 43 11.03 -5.92 11.63
N LYS A 44 12.03 -5.07 11.40
CA LYS A 44 12.00 -3.66 11.81
C LYS A 44 10.88 -2.88 11.12
N THR A 45 10.78 -2.99 9.79
CA THR A 45 9.71 -2.37 9.01
C THR A 45 8.34 -2.91 9.42
N PHE A 46 8.22 -4.22 9.68
CA PHE A 46 6.99 -4.79 10.22
C PHE A 46 6.57 -4.14 11.53
N LEU A 47 7.48 -3.96 12.48
CA LEU A 47 7.20 -3.29 13.75
C LEU A 47 6.79 -1.82 13.56
N GLN A 48 7.42 -1.11 12.61
CA GLN A 48 7.03 0.26 12.24
C GLN A 48 5.61 0.29 11.67
N CYS A 49 5.30 -0.56 10.69
CA CYS A 49 3.97 -0.69 10.11
C CYS A 49 2.91 -1.05 11.16
N ALA A 50 3.22 -2.01 12.05
CA ALA A 50 2.32 -2.41 13.13
C ALA A 50 2.02 -1.23 14.06
N LYS A 51 3.05 -0.51 14.51
CA LYS A 51 2.87 0.69 15.33
C LYS A 51 1.99 1.71 14.63
N ILE A 52 2.23 2.01 13.35
CA ILE A 52 1.45 2.98 12.58
C ILE A 52 -0.02 2.55 12.51
N VAL A 53 -0.30 1.32 12.09
CA VAL A 53 -1.66 0.82 11.88
C VAL A 53 -2.44 0.74 13.19
N PHE A 54 -1.86 0.17 14.25
CA PHE A 54 -2.57 0.01 15.53
C PHE A 54 -2.72 1.31 16.32
N LEU A 55 -1.81 2.27 16.15
CA LEU A 55 -1.91 3.59 16.78
C LEU A 55 -2.96 4.48 16.08
N HIS A 56 -2.92 4.55 14.75
CA HIS A 56 -3.79 5.46 14.00
C HIS A 56 -5.17 4.85 13.69
N ARG A 57 -5.30 3.52 13.76
CA ARG A 57 -6.54 2.77 13.48
C ARG A 57 -7.26 3.25 12.21
N PRO A 58 -6.61 3.21 11.03
CA PRO A 58 -7.20 3.69 9.80
C PRO A 58 -8.48 2.90 9.47
N LYS A 59 -9.50 3.61 8.96
CA LYS A 59 -10.71 2.96 8.42
C LYS A 59 -10.46 2.35 7.04
N VAL A 60 -9.52 2.91 6.28
CA VAL A 60 -9.14 2.49 4.94
C VAL A 60 -7.63 2.58 4.81
N ILE A 61 -7.01 1.57 4.20
CA ILE A 61 -5.59 1.56 3.82
C ILE A 61 -5.55 1.38 2.30
N ILE A 62 -4.84 2.28 1.63
CA ILE A 62 -4.62 2.25 0.18
C ILE A 62 -3.11 2.18 -0.03
N SER A 63 -2.65 1.22 -0.84
CA SER A 63 -1.23 1.09 -1.19
C SER A 63 -1.06 0.92 -2.69
N THR A 64 -0.09 1.64 -3.25
CA THR A 64 0.34 1.55 -4.65
C THR A 64 1.58 0.66 -4.82
N GLY A 65 1.98 -0.13 -3.81
CA GLY A 65 3.07 -1.09 -3.93
C GLY A 65 4.03 -1.22 -2.74
N ALA A 66 5.11 -1.97 -3.01
CA ALA A 66 6.20 -2.38 -2.13
C ALA A 66 5.80 -3.26 -0.93
N ALA A 67 6.80 -3.84 -0.26
CA ALA A 67 6.59 -4.71 0.89
C ALA A 67 5.91 -3.99 2.08
N PRO A 68 6.29 -2.75 2.46
CA PRO A 68 5.66 -2.06 3.60
C PRO A 68 4.15 -1.83 3.41
N GLY A 69 3.73 -1.54 2.19
CA GLY A 69 2.31 -1.39 1.84
C GLY A 69 1.51 -2.68 2.06
N LEU A 70 2.08 -3.81 1.64
CA LEU A 70 1.48 -5.13 1.85
C LEU A 70 1.36 -5.47 3.35
N LEU A 71 2.40 -5.14 4.14
CA LEU A 71 2.40 -5.32 5.59
C LEU A 71 1.30 -4.48 6.24
N CYS A 72 1.16 -3.21 5.87
CA CYS A 72 0.08 -2.35 6.36
C CYS A 72 -1.31 -2.91 6.06
N LEU A 73 -1.55 -3.44 4.86
CA LEU A 73 -2.84 -4.06 4.51
C LEU A 73 -3.10 -5.33 5.34
N ALA A 74 -2.09 -6.18 5.51
CA ALA A 74 -2.19 -7.39 6.33
C ALA A 74 -2.52 -7.03 7.79
N LEU A 75 -1.86 -6.01 8.34
CA LEU A 75 -2.10 -5.50 9.69
C LEU A 75 -3.48 -4.85 9.82
N GLY A 76 -3.93 -4.13 8.78
CA GLY A 76 -5.25 -3.52 8.70
C GLY A 76 -6.39 -4.52 8.86
N LYS A 77 -6.18 -5.78 8.47
CA LYS A 77 -7.17 -6.87 8.62
C LYS A 77 -7.55 -7.07 10.09
N PHE A 78 -6.60 -6.96 11.01
CA PHE A 78 -6.85 -7.18 12.45
C PHE A 78 -7.69 -6.08 13.10
N ILE A 79 -7.74 -4.90 12.48
CA ILE A 79 -8.53 -3.75 12.99
C ILE A 79 -9.80 -3.50 12.17
N GLY A 80 -10.11 -4.37 11.19
CA GLY A 80 -11.29 -4.23 10.34
C GLY A 80 -11.19 -3.08 9.32
N ALA A 81 -9.99 -2.64 8.96
CA ALA A 81 -9.80 -1.62 7.94
C ALA A 81 -10.16 -2.15 6.55
N LYS A 82 -10.75 -1.30 5.69
CA LYS A 82 -10.88 -1.60 4.26
C LYS A 82 -9.50 -1.54 3.60
N ARG A 83 -9.13 -2.58 2.87
CA ARG A 83 -7.77 -2.78 2.36
C ARG A 83 -7.78 -2.73 0.83
N ILE A 84 -7.13 -1.75 0.24
CA ILE A 84 -7.10 -1.52 -1.21
C ILE A 84 -5.66 -1.60 -1.69
N TRP A 85 -5.38 -2.54 -2.59
CA TRP A 85 -4.14 -2.63 -3.33
C TRP A 85 -4.34 -2.14 -4.75
N ILE A 86 -3.45 -1.27 -5.19
CA ILE A 86 -3.30 -0.84 -6.58
C ILE A 86 -1.88 -1.24 -6.97
N ASP A 87 -1.70 -2.16 -7.91
CA ASP A 87 -0.33 -2.51 -8.31
C ASP A 87 0.36 -1.33 -8.99
N SER A 88 1.66 -1.16 -8.73
CA SER A 88 2.43 -0.01 -9.20
C SER A 88 2.40 0.11 -10.71
N PHE A 89 2.26 1.33 -11.20
CA PHE A 89 2.37 1.68 -12.62
C PHE A 89 3.64 1.12 -13.27
N ALA A 90 4.76 1.08 -12.54
CA ALA A 90 6.04 0.59 -13.06
C ALA A 90 6.03 -0.90 -13.47
N ASN A 91 5.05 -1.68 -12.99
CA ASN A 91 4.95 -3.11 -13.24
C ASN A 91 4.16 -3.40 -14.52
N VAL A 92 4.72 -2.99 -15.67
CA VAL A 92 4.02 -3.10 -16.97
C VAL A 92 3.82 -4.55 -17.38
N GLU A 93 4.85 -5.39 -17.27
CA GLU A 93 4.81 -6.74 -17.85
C GLU A 93 4.23 -7.81 -16.92
N GLN A 94 4.36 -7.62 -15.61
CA GLN A 94 3.91 -8.56 -14.61
C GLN A 94 3.71 -7.87 -13.26
N LEU A 95 2.74 -8.35 -12.48
CA LEU A 95 2.51 -7.87 -11.12
C LEU A 95 3.75 -8.05 -10.25
N SER A 96 4.04 -7.05 -9.40
CA SER A 96 5.06 -7.19 -8.36
C SER A 96 4.80 -8.42 -7.48
N LEU A 97 5.83 -8.97 -6.84
CA LEU A 97 5.64 -10.07 -5.89
C LEU A 97 4.64 -9.68 -4.78
N SER A 98 4.78 -8.48 -4.23
CA SER A 98 3.82 -7.94 -3.26
C SER A 98 2.41 -7.81 -3.85
N GLY A 99 2.31 -7.39 -5.11
CA GLY A 99 1.05 -7.33 -5.86
C GLY A 99 0.39 -8.69 -6.04
N GLN A 100 1.16 -9.73 -6.32
CA GLN A 100 0.66 -11.10 -6.37
C GLN A 100 0.18 -11.59 -5.00
N MET A 101 0.87 -11.20 -3.93
CA MET A 101 0.50 -11.54 -2.55
C MET A 101 -0.70 -10.75 -2.03
N ALA A 102 -0.97 -9.56 -2.59
CA ALA A 102 -2.06 -8.70 -2.17
C ALA A 102 -3.43 -9.38 -2.23
N LYS A 103 -3.62 -10.35 -3.15
CA LYS A 103 -4.84 -11.16 -3.26
C LYS A 103 -5.29 -11.84 -1.95
N TYR A 104 -4.38 -12.08 -1.02
CA TYR A 104 -4.68 -12.74 0.25
C TYR A 104 -5.12 -11.77 1.35
N VAL A 105 -4.82 -10.47 1.20
CA VAL A 105 -4.97 -9.48 2.26
C VAL A 105 -5.81 -8.27 1.88
N ALA A 106 -5.94 -7.96 0.58
CA ALA A 106 -6.72 -6.86 0.08
C ALA A 106 -8.20 -7.25 -0.10
N ASP A 107 -9.10 -6.31 0.21
CA ASP A 107 -10.52 -6.39 -0.15
C ASP A 107 -10.75 -6.00 -1.62
N ILE A 108 -9.94 -5.06 -2.11
CA ILE A 108 -9.94 -4.59 -3.49
C ILE A 108 -8.52 -4.70 -4.02
N TRP A 109 -8.34 -5.46 -5.10
CA TRP A 109 -7.05 -5.74 -5.71
C TRP A 109 -7.07 -5.31 -7.18
N LEU A 110 -6.35 -4.24 -7.49
CA LEU A 110 -6.38 -3.56 -8.79
C LEU A 110 -5.04 -3.61 -9.51
N THR A 111 -5.10 -3.60 -10.84
CA THR A 111 -3.96 -3.39 -11.74
C THR A 111 -4.26 -2.20 -12.66
N GLN A 112 -3.22 -1.47 -13.04
CA GLN A 112 -3.31 -0.39 -14.03
C GLN A 112 -3.16 -0.89 -15.48
N TRP A 113 -2.84 -2.18 -15.67
CA TRP A 113 -2.61 -2.77 -16.98
C TRP A 113 -3.68 -3.81 -17.30
N GLU A 114 -4.45 -3.60 -18.36
CA GLU A 114 -5.58 -4.46 -18.74
C GLU A 114 -5.15 -5.92 -18.92
N HIS A 115 -4.02 -6.14 -19.59
CA HIS A 115 -3.49 -7.48 -19.87
C HIS A 115 -3.02 -8.24 -18.61
N LEU A 116 -2.84 -7.56 -17.47
CA LEU A 116 -2.53 -8.19 -16.18
C LEU A 116 -3.79 -8.57 -15.39
N SER A 117 -4.97 -8.14 -15.85
CA SER A 117 -6.25 -8.47 -15.23
C SER A 117 -6.55 -9.96 -15.36
N ARG A 118 -7.20 -10.54 -14.34
CA ARG A 118 -7.63 -11.96 -14.35
C ARG A 118 -9.05 -12.09 -13.83
N PRO A 119 -9.77 -13.20 -14.14
CA PRO A 119 -11.13 -13.42 -13.62
C PRO A 119 -11.25 -13.30 -12.10
N GLU A 120 -10.25 -13.84 -11.38
CA GLU A 120 -10.19 -13.82 -9.90
C GLU A 120 -9.56 -12.52 -9.35
N GLY A 121 -9.09 -11.63 -10.22
CA GLY A 121 -8.28 -10.47 -9.89
C GLY A 121 -6.77 -10.64 -10.17
N PRO A 122 -6.01 -9.53 -10.21
CA PRO A 122 -6.46 -8.17 -9.96
C PRO A 122 -7.39 -7.67 -11.05
N ARG A 123 -8.28 -6.74 -10.71
CA ARG A 123 -9.20 -6.14 -11.68
C ARG A 123 -8.56 -4.91 -12.30
N TYR A 124 -8.62 -4.81 -13.62
CA TYR A 124 -8.34 -3.55 -14.30
C TYR A 124 -9.49 -2.56 -14.11
N ILE A 125 -9.20 -1.36 -13.63
CA ILE A 125 -10.17 -0.26 -13.47
C ILE A 125 -9.55 1.04 -14.03
N GLY A 126 -9.21 1.00 -15.32
CA GLY A 126 -8.66 2.14 -16.05
C GLY A 126 -7.19 2.43 -15.77
N GLU A 127 -6.62 3.31 -16.59
CA GLU A 127 -5.30 3.90 -16.38
C GLU A 127 -5.46 5.07 -15.40
N LEU A 128 -5.10 4.85 -14.13
CA LEU A 128 -5.00 5.92 -13.14
C LEU A 128 -3.74 6.76 -13.43
N LEU A 129 -3.95 7.85 -14.18
CA LEU A 129 -3.02 8.94 -14.55
C LEU A 129 -2.10 8.67 -15.74
#